data_AF-A0A413H421-F1
#
_entry.id   AF-A0A413H421-F1
#
_cell.length_a   1.000
_cell.length_b   1.000
_cell.length_c   1.000
_cell.angle_alpha   90.00
_cell.angle_beta   90.00
_cell.angle_gamma   90.00
#
_symmetry.space_group_name_H-M   'P 1'
#
loop_
_entity.id
_entity.type
_entity.pdbx_description
1 polymer ?
#
loop_
_entity_poly.entity_id
_entity_poly.type
_entity_poly.pdbx_seq_one_letter_code
_entity_poly.pdbx_strand_id
1 'polypeptide(L)' 'MKKILNISEMKQVRGGAQISSMCGEGEKLYTCTTNYGNGATSTGKVCASGAFFAEAAVIAQRFSESELTGMKVDCV' A
#
# COMPACT_ATOMS: atom_id res chain seq x y z
N MET A 1 -4.84 -11.35 -35.40
CA MET A 1 -4.77 -9.89 -35.14
C MET A 1 -4.45 -9.69 -33.67
N LYS A 2 -3.30 -9.09 -33.34
CA LYS A 2 -2.95 -8.78 -31.94
C LYS A 2 -3.67 -7.49 -31.56
N LYS A 3 -4.60 -7.53 -30.61
CA LYS A 3 -5.22 -6.32 -30.05
C LYS A 3 -4.13 -5.53 -29.32
N ILE A 4 -3.74 -4.40 -29.90
CA ILE A 4 -2.88 -3.42 -29.23
C ILE A 4 -3.79 -2.71 -28.21
N LEU A 5 -3.54 -2.92 -26.92
CA LEU A 5 -4.25 -2.18 -25.87
C LEU A 5 -3.94 -0.69 -26.06
N ASN A 6 -4.99 0.11 -26.22
CA ASN A 6 -4.88 1.56 -26.33
C ASN A 6 -4.47 2.12 -24.96
N ILE A 7 -3.30 2.76 -24.89
CA ILE A 7 -2.74 3.36 -23.66
C ILE A 7 -3.72 4.36 -23.04
N SER A 8 -4.60 4.99 -23.83
CA SER A 8 -5.64 5.89 -23.31
C SER A 8 -6.78 5.19 -22.55
N GLU A 9 -6.97 3.88 -22.74
CA GLU A 9 -7.90 3.04 -21.96
C GLU A 9 -7.23 2.34 -20.79
N MET A 10 -5.89 2.31 -20.76
CA MET A 10 -5.17 1.90 -19.56
C MET A 10 -5.25 3.03 -18.55
N LYS A 11 -6.36 3.05 -17.79
CA LYS A 11 -6.46 3.79 -16.54
C LYS A 11 -5.26 3.35 -15.72
N GLN A 12 -4.24 4.20 -15.68
CA GLN A 12 -3.10 4.00 -14.79
C GLN A 12 -3.73 4.02 -13.41
N VAL A 13 -3.99 2.83 -12.85
CA VAL A 13 -4.34 2.67 -11.45
C VAL A 13 -3.04 2.96 -10.73
N ARG A 14 -2.69 4.25 -10.67
CA ARG A 14 -1.65 4.77 -9.80
C ARG A 14 -2.16 4.37 -8.43
N GLY A 15 -1.71 3.22 -7.93
CA GLY A 15 -2.03 2.69 -6.61
C GLY A 15 -1.38 3.54 -5.53
N GLY A 16 -1.42 4.86 -5.70
CA GLY A 16 -0.83 5.84 -4.84
C GLY A 16 -1.87 6.43 -3.87
N ALA A 17 -1.39 7.21 -2.92
CA ALA A 17 -2.15 7.89 -1.89
C ALA A 17 -3.37 8.63 -2.47
N GLN A 18 -4.57 8.24 -2.05
CA GLN A 18 -5.82 8.84 -2.52
C GLN A 18 -6.52 9.54 -1.37
N ILE A 19 -7.12 10.71 -1.63
CA ILE A 19 -8.07 11.28 -0.68
C ILE A 19 -9.28 10.35 -0.63
N SER A 20 -9.67 9.92 0.57
CA SER A 20 -10.77 8.99 0.78
C SER A 20 -11.64 9.49 1.92
N SER A 21 -12.95 9.41 1.77
CA SER A 21 -13.92 9.69 2.85
C SER A 21 -13.86 8.68 4.00
N MET A 22 -13.06 7.62 3.85
CA MET A 22 -12.79 6.64 4.91
C MET A 22 -11.69 7.09 5.87
N CYS A 23 -10.92 8.12 5.51
CA CYS A 23 -9.78 8.60 6.31
C CYS A 23 -10.14 9.90 7.03
N GLY A 24 -9.39 10.20 8.10
CA GLY A 24 -9.56 11.44 8.86
C GLY A 24 -9.23 12.68 8.05
N GLU A 25 -9.61 13.85 8.57
CA GLU A 25 -9.26 15.13 7.97
C GLU A 25 -7.74 15.29 7.88
N GLY A 26 -7.23 15.59 6.68
CA GLY A 26 -5.79 15.71 6.41
C GLY A 26 -5.07 14.39 6.11
N GLU A 27 -5.77 13.24 6.16
CA GLU A 27 -5.21 11.94 5.81
C GLU A 27 -5.50 11.53 4.36
N LYS A 28 -4.66 10.64 3.85
CA LYS A 28 -4.84 9.96 2.57
C LYS A 28 -4.83 8.46 2.79
N LEU A 29 -5.53 7.75 1.92
CA LEU A 29 -5.55 6.31 1.85
C LEU A 29 -4.37 5.84 0.99
N TYR A 30 -3.33 5.32 1.64
CA TYR A 30 -2.14 4.74 1.01
C TYR A 30 -2.38 3.27 0.72
N THR A 31 -1.82 2.77 -0.39
CA THR A 31 -1.77 1.32 -0.65
C THR A 31 -0.43 0.79 -0.19
N CYS A 32 -0.44 -0.12 0.77
CA CYS A 32 0.77 -0.68 1.35
C CYS A 32 0.92 -2.13 0.91
N THR A 33 2.12 -2.50 0.47
CA THR A 33 2.50 -3.89 0.20
C THR A 33 3.50 -4.33 1.24
N THR A 34 3.16 -5.39 1.97
CA THR A 34 4.03 -6.04 2.94
C THR A 34 4.61 -7.31 2.31
N ASN A 35 5.93 -7.40 2.26
CA ASN A 35 6.67 -8.61 1.92
C ASN A 35 7.20 -9.23 3.21
N TYR A 36 6.93 -10.51 3.44
CA TYR A 36 7.28 -11.21 4.68
C TYR A 36 8.66 -11.91 4.63
N GLY A 37 9.43 -11.74 3.55
CA GLY A 37 10.78 -12.32 3.41
C GLY A 37 10.81 -13.80 3.03
N ASN A 38 9.67 -14.51 3.12
CA ASN A 38 9.48 -15.91 2.70
C ASN A 38 8.81 -16.04 1.32
N GLY A 39 8.73 -14.94 0.56
CA GLY A 39 8.02 -14.88 -0.71
C GLY A 39 6.51 -14.61 -0.58
N ALA A 40 5.94 -14.61 0.63
CA ALA A 40 4.58 -14.15 0.83
C ALA A 40 4.51 -12.63 0.74
N THR A 41 3.47 -12.14 0.07
CA THR A 41 3.15 -10.71 -0.03
C THR A 41 1.69 -10.48 0.33
N SER A 42 1.41 -9.40 1.04
CA SER A 42 0.05 -8.92 1.32
C SER A 42 -0.06 -7.46 0.88
N THR A 43 -1.20 -7.08 0.33
CA THR A 43 -1.49 -5.70 -0.07
C THR A 43 -2.72 -5.23 0.68
N GLY A 44 -2.62 -4.08 1.33
CA GLY A 44 -3.69 -3.47 2.10
C GLY A 44 -3.76 -1.97 1.85
N LYS A 45 -4.76 -1.32 2.45
CA LYS A 45 -4.90 0.13 2.43
C LYS A 45 -4.91 0.67 3.86
N VAL A 46 -4.23 1.78 4.08
CA VAL A 46 -4.15 2.44 5.40
C VAL A 46 -4.34 3.94 5.26
N CYS A 47 -5.07 4.53 6.20
CA CYS A 47 -5.18 5.98 6.31
C CYS A 47 -3.97 6.53 7.07
N ALA A 48 -3.31 7.52 6.50
CA ALA A 48 -2.22 8.23 7.18
C ALA A 48 -2.06 9.65 6.62
N SER A 49 -1.38 10.51 7.36
CA SER A 49 -0.99 11.86 6.89
C SER A 49 0.17 11.84 5.88
N GLY A 50 0.91 10.73 5.79
CA GLY A 50 2.07 10.56 4.91
C GLY A 50 2.42 9.09 4.68
N ALA A 51 3.13 8.79 3.59
CA ALA A 51 3.58 7.43 3.26
C ALA A 51 4.43 6.81 4.39
N PHE A 52 5.35 7.59 4.97
CA PHE A 52 6.16 7.17 6.12
C PHE A 52 5.29 6.77 7.33
N PHE A 53 4.24 7.54 7.62
CA PHE A 53 3.32 7.23 8.72
C PHE A 53 2.45 6.00 8.40
N ALA A 54 2.06 5.82 7.14
CA ALA A 54 1.37 4.62 6.66
C ALA A 54 2.24 3.36 6.85
N GLU A 55 3.51 3.42 6.45
CA GLU A 55 4.47 2.32 6.64
C GLU A 55 4.64 2.01 8.12
N ALA A 56 4.89 3.02 8.95
CA ALA A 56 5.04 2.86 10.40
C ALA A 56 3.79 2.25 11.05
N ALA A 57 2.59 2.64 10.62
CA ALA A 57 1.34 2.10 11.15
C ALA A 57 1.16 0.61 10.78
N VAL A 58 1.46 0.23 9.54
CA VAL A 58 1.42 -1.18 9.11
C VAL A 58 2.49 -1.99 9.83
N ILE A 59 3.71 -1.47 9.96
CA ILE A 59 4.79 -2.12 10.71
C ILE A 59 4.37 -2.33 12.16
N ALA A 60 3.79 -1.33 12.83
CA ALA A 60 3.34 -1.43 14.21
C ALA A 60 2.23 -2.48 14.41
N GLN A 61 1.26 -2.56 13.49
CA GLN A 61 0.20 -3.60 13.53
C GLN A 61 0.75 -5.02 13.34
N ARG A 62 1.85 -5.17 12.59
CA ARG A 62 2.46 -6.47 12.30
C ARG A 62 3.55 -6.85 13.31
N PHE A 63 4.18 -5.89 13.98
CA PHE A 63 5.13 -6.15 15.07
C PHE A 63 4.46 -6.85 16.26
N SER A 64 3.17 -6.59 16.51
CA SER A 64 2.40 -7.36 17.50
C SER A 64 2.15 -8.82 17.10
N GLU A 65 2.37 -9.20 15.84
CA GLU A 65 2.19 -10.59 15.36
C GLU A 65 3.46 -11.47 15.49
N SER A 66 4.56 -10.93 16.04
CA SER A 66 5.83 -11.61 16.37
C SER A 66 6.59 -12.30 15.22
N GLU A 67 7.91 -12.08 15.23
CA GLU A 67 8.94 -12.71 14.38
C GLU A 67 8.84 -12.52 12.85
N LEU A 68 9.24 -11.34 12.37
CA LEU A 68 9.50 -11.13 10.95
C LEU A 68 10.88 -10.52 10.69
N THR A 69 11.91 -11.32 10.90
CA THR A 69 13.24 -11.08 10.34
C THR A 69 13.15 -11.05 8.80
N GLY A 70 13.15 -9.84 8.23
CA GLY A 70 13.11 -9.63 6.78
C GLY A 70 11.81 -9.05 6.21
N MET A 71 10.84 -8.64 7.05
CA MET A 71 9.66 -7.94 6.54
C MET A 71 10.03 -6.57 5.96
N LYS A 72 9.46 -6.26 4.79
CA LYS A 72 9.52 -4.94 4.17
C LYS A 72 8.10 -4.46 3.87
N VAL A 73 7.82 -3.20 4.19
CA VAL A 73 6.55 -2.55 3.86
C VAL A 73 6.87 -1.39 2.94
N ASP A 74 6.12 -1.26 1.85
CA ASP A 74 6.20 -0.17 0.90
C ASP A 74 4.80 0.41 0.72
N CYS A 75 4.62 1.70 1.04
CA CYS A 75 3.33 2.37 0.92
C CYS A 75 3.38 3.51 -0.10
N VAL A 76 2.52 3.43 -1.11
CA VAL A 76 2.41 4.42 -2.19
C VAL A 76 1.09 5.17 -2.17
#